data_AF-A0A4D6C5G8-F1
#
_entry.id   AF-A0A4D6C5G8-F1
#
_cell.length_a   1.000
_cell.length_b   1.000
_cell.length_c   1.000
_cell.angle_alpha   90.00
_cell.angle_beta   90.00
_cell.angle_gamma   90.00
#
_symmetry.space_group_name_H-M   'P 1'
#
loop_
_entity.id
_entity.type
_entity.pdbx_description
1 polymer ?
#
loop_
_entity_poly.entity_id
_entity_poly.type
_entity_poly.pdbx_seq_one_letter_code
_entity_poly.pdbx_strand_id
1 'polypeptide(L)'
;MSYLLNTYLPSHMQICKALQRIYGLGRTSSLLICAQCGITSTTRVSDLYQSEMDSLSEWSQSLKPIQTNLKRANQQSLERLVNIGSYRGFRLVQGLPTRGQRTSSNAQTAKRIRRLKRTSRKSSSR
;
A
#
# COMPACT_ATOMS: atom_id res chain seq x y z
N MET A 1 -6.98 -9.33 -21.59
CA MET A 1 -6.60 -8.37 -20.54
C MET A 1 -6.73 -9.07 -19.20
N SER A 2 -5.68 -9.04 -18.37
CA SER A 2 -5.62 -9.78 -17.10
C SER A 2 -5.77 -8.83 -15.92
N TYR A 3 -6.69 -9.16 -15.00
CA TYR A 3 -6.91 -8.44 -13.76
C TYR A 3 -6.67 -9.37 -12.58
N LEU A 4 -5.99 -8.87 -11.55
CA LEU A 4 -5.81 -9.59 -10.29
C LEU A 4 -6.09 -8.63 -9.15
N LEU A 5 -6.96 -9.04 -8.22
CA LEU A 5 -7.41 -8.21 -7.09
C LEU A 5 -7.83 -6.79 -7.51
N ASN A 6 -8.68 -6.61 -8.52
CA ASN A 6 -9.07 -5.27 -9.01
C ASN A 6 -7.90 -4.38 -9.50
N THR A 7 -6.75 -4.96 -9.84
CA THR A 7 -5.65 -4.25 -10.48
C THR A 7 -5.37 -4.81 -11.86
N TYR A 8 -5.17 -3.92 -12.81
CA TYR A 8 -4.78 -4.28 -14.17
C TYR A 8 -3.31 -4.72 -14.19
N LEU A 9 -3.07 -5.93 -14.69
CA LEU A 9 -1.74 -6.47 -14.95
C LEU A 9 -1.45 -6.37 -16.46
N PRO A 10 -0.47 -5.54 -16.87
CA PRO A 10 -0.11 -5.41 -18.28
C PRO A 10 0.57 -6.68 -18.80
N SER A 11 0.11 -7.16 -19.95
CA SER A 11 0.48 -8.46 -20.53
C SER A 11 1.97 -8.60 -20.86
N HIS A 12 2.65 -7.51 -21.23
CA HIS A 12 4.07 -7.51 -21.59
C HIS A 12 5.01 -7.53 -20.37
N MET A 13 4.51 -7.25 -19.16
CA MET A 13 5.35 -7.24 -17.96
C MET A 13 5.59 -8.66 -17.44
N GLN A 14 6.73 -8.84 -16.80
CA GLN A 14 7.05 -10.05 -16.04
C GLN A 14 6.13 -10.14 -14.80
N ILE A 15 5.66 -11.33 -14.46
CA ILE A 15 4.69 -11.54 -13.37
C ILE A 15 5.17 -10.95 -12.04
N CYS A 16 6.46 -11.12 -11.70
CA CYS A 16 7.03 -10.60 -10.46
C CYS A 16 6.97 -9.07 -10.39
N LYS A 17 7.16 -8.36 -11.52
CA LYS A 17 7.01 -6.90 -11.59
C LYS A 17 5.56 -6.47 -11.68
N ALA A 18 4.71 -7.26 -12.34
CA ALA A 18 3.29 -6.99 -12.47
C ALA A 18 2.59 -7.05 -11.11
N LEU A 19 2.91 -8.06 -10.29
CA LEU A 19 2.40 -8.18 -8.91
C LEU A 19 2.77 -6.98 -8.02
N GLN A 20 3.93 -6.36 -8.23
CA GLN A 20 4.34 -5.17 -7.47
C GLN A 20 3.49 -3.92 -7.75
N ARG A 21 2.66 -3.93 -8.80
CA ARG A 21 1.66 -2.86 -9.02
C ARG A 21 0.54 -2.91 -7.97
N ILE A 22 0.35 -4.06 -7.33
CA ILE A 22 -0.63 -4.25 -6.26
C ILE A 22 -0.08 -3.62 -4.98
N TYR A 23 -0.86 -2.69 -4.42
CA TYR A 23 -0.47 -2.01 -3.18
C TYR A 23 -0.35 -3.00 -2.00
N GLY A 24 0.85 -3.09 -1.43
CA GLY A 24 1.18 -4.01 -0.35
C GLY A 24 2.07 -5.18 -0.78
N LEU A 25 2.19 -5.44 -2.09
CA LEU A 25 3.13 -6.42 -2.63
C LEU A 25 4.42 -5.72 -3.07
N GLY A 26 5.53 -6.08 -2.41
CA GLY A 26 6.89 -5.73 -2.82
C GLY A 26 7.59 -6.89 -3.52
N ARG A 27 8.87 -6.70 -3.85
CA ARG A 27 9.71 -7.68 -4.54
C ARG A 27 9.80 -9.03 -3.83
N THR A 28 9.96 -9.02 -2.50
CA THR A 28 10.10 -10.25 -1.71
C THR A 28 8.81 -11.06 -1.67
N SER A 29 7.68 -10.38 -1.42
CA SER A 29 6.37 -11.03 -1.45
C SER A 29 5.99 -11.54 -2.84
N SER A 30 6.29 -10.79 -3.91
CA SER A 30 5.99 -11.26 -5.27
C SER A 30 6.80 -12.50 -5.62
N LEU A 31 8.08 -12.56 -5.26
CA LEU A 31 8.92 -13.75 -5.46
C LEU A 31 8.40 -14.95 -4.66
N LEU A 32 8.00 -14.73 -3.40
CA LEU A 32 7.45 -15.77 -2.55
C LEU A 32 6.14 -16.34 -3.11
N ILE A 33 5.23 -15.48 -3.56
CA ILE A 33 3.97 -15.89 -4.21
C ILE A 33 4.26 -16.70 -5.48
N CYS A 34 5.16 -16.21 -6.35
CA CYS A 34 5.55 -16.95 -7.55
C CYS A 34 6.13 -18.33 -7.22
N ALA A 35 7.01 -18.42 -6.21
CA ALA A 35 7.60 -19.68 -5.79
C ALA A 35 6.56 -20.67 -5.24
N GLN A 36 5.58 -20.19 -4.47
CA GLN A 36 4.49 -21.00 -3.93
C GLN A 36 3.55 -21.52 -5.02
N CYS A 37 3.29 -20.73 -6.05
CA CYS A 37 2.49 -21.15 -7.20
C CYS A 37 3.29 -21.98 -8.22
N GLY A 38 4.60 -22.19 -8.02
CA GLY A 38 5.44 -22.91 -8.98
C GLY A 38 5.72 -22.14 -10.28
N ILE A 39 5.47 -20.83 -10.30
CA ILE A 39 5.60 -19.98 -11.49
C ILE A 39 6.99 -19.34 -11.49
N THR A 40 7.69 -19.40 -12.63
CA THR A 40 8.98 -18.72 -12.74
C THR A 40 8.79 -17.20 -12.74
N SER A 41 9.57 -16.49 -11.92
CA SER A 41 9.40 -15.03 -11.74
C SER A 41 9.59 -14.18 -13.01
N THR A 42 10.19 -14.77 -14.05
CA THR A 42 10.49 -14.15 -15.34
C THR A 42 9.40 -14.35 -16.39
N THR A 43 8.40 -15.22 -16.14
CA THR A 43 7.28 -15.41 -17.08
C THR A 43 6.54 -14.10 -17.28
N ARG A 44 6.04 -13.90 -18.51
CA ARG A 44 5.20 -12.75 -18.82
C ARG A 44 3.77 -13.05 -18.41
N VAL A 45 3.02 -12.00 -18.11
CA VAL A 45 1.60 -12.11 -17.77
C VAL A 45 0.78 -12.67 -18.93
N SER A 46 1.20 -12.46 -20.18
CA SER A 46 0.58 -13.06 -21.37
C SER A 46 0.67 -14.58 -21.42
N ASP A 47 1.68 -15.15 -20.78
CA ASP A 47 2.05 -16.56 -20.95
C ASP A 47 1.49 -17.42 -19.81
N LEU A 48 0.70 -16.82 -18.90
CA LEU A 48 0.11 -17.50 -17.76
C LEU A 48 -1.14 -18.27 -18.16
N TYR A 49 -1.25 -19.48 -17.63
CA TYR A 49 -2.47 -20.26 -17.73
C TYR A 49 -3.54 -19.75 -16.75
N GLN A 50 -4.81 -20.03 -17.06
CA GLN A 50 -5.90 -19.62 -16.18
C GLN A 50 -5.80 -20.27 -14.79
N SER A 51 -5.35 -21.53 -14.71
CA SER A 51 -5.11 -22.23 -13.43
C SER A 51 -4.03 -21.57 -12.57
N GLU A 52 -2.97 -21.06 -13.20
CA GLU A 52 -1.90 -20.32 -12.52
C GLU A 52 -2.41 -18.97 -12.01
N MET A 53 -3.27 -18.30 -12.78
CA MET A 53 -3.92 -17.06 -12.37
C MET A 53 -4.84 -17.25 -11.17
N ASP A 54 -5.60 -18.35 -11.14
CA ASP A 54 -6.47 -18.68 -10.02
C ASP A 54 -5.65 -19.01 -8.76
N SER A 55 -4.56 -19.78 -8.92
CA SER A 55 -3.60 -20.08 -7.84
C SER A 55 -2.96 -18.81 -7.27
N LEU A 56 -2.56 -17.88 -8.13
CA LEU A 56 -2.02 -16.58 -7.72
C LEU A 56 -3.06 -15.76 -6.94
N SER A 57 -4.33 -15.81 -7.33
CA SER A 57 -5.42 -15.12 -6.64
C SER A 57 -5.61 -15.67 -5.22
N GLU A 58 -5.67 -16.99 -5.07
CA GLU A 58 -5.86 -17.65 -3.78
C GLU A 58 -4.71 -17.36 -2.82
N TRP A 59 -3.46 -17.55 -3.26
CA TRP A 59 -2.28 -17.26 -2.44
C TRP A 59 -2.17 -15.79 -2.07
N SER A 60 -2.51 -14.89 -2.99
CA SER A 60 -2.49 -13.45 -2.72
C SER A 60 -3.49 -13.07 -1.63
N GLN A 61 -4.66 -13.70 -1.57
CA GLN A 61 -5.65 -13.42 -0.53
C GLN A 61 -5.23 -13.94 0.86
N SER A 62 -4.55 -15.08 0.90
CA SER A 62 -4.13 -15.72 2.16
C SER A 62 -3.04 -14.94 2.91
N LEU A 63 -2.07 -14.37 2.19
CA LEU A 63 -0.82 -13.92 2.82
C LEU A 63 -0.92 -12.64 3.65
N LYS A 64 -1.76 -11.64 3.31
CA LYS A 64 -1.72 -10.31 3.96
C LYS A 64 -3.03 -9.53 3.82
N PRO A 65 -3.24 -8.48 4.66
CA PRO A 65 -4.07 -7.36 4.23
C PRO A 65 -3.42 -6.70 3.01
N ILE A 66 -4.10 -6.71 1.86
CA ILE A 66 -3.65 -6.05 0.62
C ILE A 66 -4.58 -4.87 0.32
N GLN A 67 -4.11 -3.89 -0.45
CA GLN A 67 -4.92 -2.83 -1.04
C GLN A 67 -5.68 -1.96 -0.03
N THR A 68 -7.01 -2.02 -0.07
CA THR A 68 -7.94 -1.21 0.72
C THR A 68 -7.78 -1.49 2.21
N ASN A 69 -7.61 -2.76 2.60
CA ASN A 69 -7.43 -3.15 3.99
C ASN A 69 -6.12 -2.59 4.56
N LEU A 70 -5.02 -2.67 3.80
CA LEU A 70 -3.73 -2.09 4.21
C LEU A 70 -3.80 -0.57 4.29
N LYS A 71 -4.47 0.09 3.32
CA LYS A 71 -4.70 1.54 3.36
C LYS A 71 -5.52 1.97 4.58
N ARG A 72 -6.61 1.24 4.88
CA ARG A 72 -7.46 1.48 6.06
C ARG A 72 -6.69 1.31 7.36
N ALA A 73 -5.95 0.21 7.52
CA ALA A 73 -5.14 -0.03 8.72
C ALA A 73 -4.08 1.07 8.93
N ASN A 74 -3.42 1.51 7.86
CA ASN A 74 -2.48 2.63 7.91
C ASN A 74 -3.17 3.94 8.28
N GLN A 75 -4.34 4.22 7.70
CA GLN A 75 -5.11 5.41 8.01
C GLN A 75 -5.56 5.44 9.47
N GLN A 76 -6.11 4.33 9.99
CA GLN A 76 -6.49 4.18 11.39
C GLN A 76 -5.30 4.40 12.33
N SER A 77 -4.12 3.89 11.96
CA SER A 77 -2.90 4.12 12.72
C SER A 77 -2.50 5.61 12.78
N LEU A 78 -2.67 6.35 11.69
CA LEU A 78 -2.42 7.80 11.64
C LEU A 78 -3.47 8.59 12.43
N GLU A 79 -4.75 8.25 12.28
CA GLU A 79 -5.86 8.86 13.01
C GLU A 79 -5.71 8.68 14.52
N ARG A 80 -5.29 7.48 14.97
CA ARG A 80 -4.97 7.21 16.37
C ARG A 80 -3.91 8.17 16.91
N LEU A 81 -2.84 8.44 16.15
CA LEU A 81 -1.78 9.38 16.57
C LEU A 81 -2.29 10.81 16.72
N VAL A 82 -3.24 11.22 15.89
CA VAL A 82 -3.89 12.54 15.93
C VAL A 82 -4.86 12.62 17.12
N ASN A 83 -5.65 11.58 17.35
CA ASN A 83 -6.64 11.53 18.43
C ASN A 83 -6.00 11.60 19.81
N ILE A 84 -4.89 10.87 20.01
CA ILE A 84 -4.12 10.89 21.26
C ILE A 84 -3.43 12.26 21.49
N GLY A 85 -3.28 13.09 20.44
CA GLY A 85 -2.59 14.38 20.55
C GLY A 85 -1.06 14.27 20.60
N SER A 86 -0.50 13.18 20.10
CA SER A 86 0.96 12.99 20.06
C SER A 86 1.67 14.04 19.18
N TYR A 87 2.94 14.34 19.46
CA TYR A 87 3.76 15.22 18.61
C TYR A 87 3.77 14.79 17.14
N ARG A 88 3.82 13.48 16.89
CA ARG A 88 3.72 12.91 15.54
C ARG A 88 2.37 13.24 14.89
N GLY A 89 1.27 13.11 15.62
CA GLY A 89 -0.07 13.48 15.15
C GLY A 89 -0.17 14.96 14.79
N PHE A 90 0.33 15.84 15.66
CA PHE A 90 0.38 17.29 15.39
C PHE A 90 1.14 17.62 14.09
N ARG A 91 2.33 17.04 13.91
CA ARG A 91 3.14 17.23 12.70
C ARG A 91 2.46 16.70 11.44
N LEU A 92 1.73 15.57 11.53
CA LEU A 92 0.94 15.03 10.41
C LEU A 92 -0.18 15.97 9.98
N VAL A 93 -0.93 16.54 10.93
CA VAL A 93 -2.00 17.51 10.62
C VAL A 93 -1.44 18.76 9.96
N GLN A 94 -0.26 19.23 10.41
CA GLN A 94 0.43 20.36 9.78
C GLN A 94 1.13 20.02 8.45
N GLY A 95 1.14 18.75 8.03
CA GLY A 95 1.86 18.31 6.82
C GLY A 95 3.39 18.43 6.95
N LEU A 96 3.93 18.46 8.16
CA LEU A 96 5.35 18.58 8.42
C LEU A 96 6.02 17.21 8.58
N PRO A 97 7.36 17.12 8.40
CA PRO A 97 8.08 15.89 8.65
C PRO A 97 8.01 15.46 10.12
N THR A 98 7.80 14.16 10.35
CA THR A 98 7.54 13.56 11.68
C THR A 98 8.77 12.94 12.34
N ARG A 99 9.90 12.83 11.62
CA ARG A 99 11.14 12.16 12.07
C ARG A 99 12.26 13.15 12.43
N GLY A 100 11.91 14.32 12.98
CA GLY A 100 12.90 15.32 13.41
C GLY A 100 13.67 16.03 12.29
N GLN A 101 13.19 15.94 11.05
CA GLN A 101 13.86 16.57 9.90
C GLN A 101 13.72 18.11 9.96
N ARG A 102 14.76 18.83 9.54
CA ARG A 102 14.79 20.30 9.45
C ARG A 102 13.68 20.82 8.53
N THR A 103 12.94 21.85 8.96
CA THR A 103 11.78 22.39 8.22
C THR A 103 11.95 23.78 7.62
N SER A 104 13.08 24.44 7.87
CA SER A 104 13.30 25.82 7.39
C SER A 104 13.46 25.91 5.88
N SER A 105 14.11 24.93 5.24
CA SER A 105 14.33 24.89 3.78
C SER A 105 13.58 23.73 3.13
N ASN A 106 14.06 22.50 3.34
CA ASN A 106 13.69 21.34 2.53
C ASN A 106 12.61 20.47 3.19
N ALA A 107 11.37 20.98 3.27
CA ALA A 107 10.21 20.24 3.78
C ALA A 107 9.11 19.98 2.74
N GLN A 108 9.36 20.29 1.46
CA GLN A 108 8.31 20.38 0.44
C GLN A 108 7.57 19.06 0.18
N THR A 109 8.30 17.95 0.12
CA THR A 109 7.70 16.62 -0.10
C THR A 109 6.70 16.26 1.00
N ALA A 110 7.03 16.56 2.26
CA ALA A 110 6.13 16.33 3.38
C ALA A 110 4.90 17.27 3.30
N LYS A 111 5.13 18.57 3.06
CA LYS A 111 4.06 19.57 2.95
C LYS A 111 3.04 19.22 1.86
N ARG A 112 3.51 18.65 0.74
CA ARG A 112 2.66 18.22 -0.37
C ARG A 112 1.88 16.94 -0.09
N ILE A 113 2.54 15.91 0.48
CA ILE A 113 2.00 14.53 0.51
C ILE A 113 1.27 14.22 1.82
N ARG A 114 1.70 14.79 2.95
CA ARG A 114 1.31 14.30 4.29
C ARG A 114 0.17 15.07 4.96
N ARG A 115 -0.53 15.96 4.25
CA ARG A 115 -1.60 16.76 4.86
C ARG A 115 -2.82 15.87 5.11
N LEU A 116 -2.93 15.33 6.33
CA LEU A 116 -4.15 14.68 6.77
C LEU A 116 -5.20 15.77 6.99
N LYS A 117 -6.33 15.72 6.28
CA LYS A 117 -7.44 16.63 6.57
C LYS A 117 -7.93 16.32 7.98
N ARG A 118 -7.89 17.31 8.86
CA ARG A 118 -8.45 17.19 10.20
C ARG A 118 -9.96 17.03 10.01
N THR A 119 -10.52 15.86 10.31
CA THR A 119 -11.96 15.75 10.47
C THR A 119 -12.35 16.66 11.62
N SER A 120 -13.45 17.39 11.47
CA SER A 120 -13.96 18.22 12.57
C SER A 120 -14.09 17.32 13.80
N ARG A 121 -13.44 17.68 14.91
CA ARG A 121 -13.76 17.05 16.19
C ARG A 121 -15.26 17.30 16.38
N LYS A 122 -16.07 16.23 16.48
CA LYS A 122 -17.41 16.38 17.05
C LYS A 122 -17.16 17.06 18.40
N SER A 123 -17.66 18.28 18.56
CA SER A 123 -17.71 18.93 19.86
C SER A 123 -18.35 17.92 20.79
N SER A 124 -17.61 17.44 21.79
CA SER A 124 -18.23 16.75 22.92
C SER A 124 -19.21 17.75 23.50
N SER A 125 -20.49 17.58 23.18
CA SER A 125 -21.57 18.30 23.84
C SER A 125 -21.39 18.02 25.33
N ARG A 126 -20.98 19.05 26.07
CA ARG A 126 -21.15 19.08 27.51
C ARG A 126 -22.64 19.21 27.82
#